data_AF-A0A7L2I6H9-F1
#
_entry.id   AF-A0A7L2I6H9-F1
#
_cell.length_a   1.000
_cell.length_b   1.000
_cell.length_c   1.000
_cell.angle_alpha   90.00
_cell.angle_beta   90.00
_cell.angle_gamma   90.00
#
_symmetry.space_group_name_H-M   'P 1'
#
loop_
_entity.id
_entity.type
_entity.pdbx_description
1 polymer ?
#
loop_
_entity_poly.entity_id
_entity_poly.type
_entity_poly.pdbx_seq_one_letter_code
_entity_poly.pdbx_strand_id
1 'polypeptide(L)'
;GFVTATDVVKYWQKVFETNGVPEAQESSEYIVSFVLGAKTFQSLNSKSLYTPLTTVQQERIQQLSYKRLERMPVQYVIGEWDFQNLTLKMRPPVFIPRPETEDLVSLIVDEEARKCEKNSDLCFPVSVPHPVIMEIGCGSGAIALSLLCKLPQSLVIAVDKEEAAVDLTRENAHRLQLQERIHILHHDVSYSSVKQLLLWGHVDFIVSNPPYIFHEDMASLDTEILRYEDLDALDGGDDGMRVIKTILALAPSLLRDSGSVFLEVDPRHPNMIEKWLQAHPNLLLVLRAVHKDFCGK
;
A
#
# COMPACT_ATOMS: atom_id res chain seq x y z
N GLY A 1 -8.11 17.52 38.33
CA GLY A 1 -8.74 18.44 37.37
C GLY A 1 -9.51 17.62 36.35
N PHE A 2 -10.39 18.25 35.57
CA PHE A 2 -10.97 17.59 34.40
C PHE A 2 -9.86 17.22 33.42
N VAL A 3 -9.95 16.05 32.81
CA VAL A 3 -8.94 15.53 31.87
C VAL A 3 -9.37 15.92 30.45
N THR A 4 -8.60 16.79 29.81
CA THR A 4 -8.86 17.24 28.42
C THR A 4 -8.10 16.39 27.40
N ALA A 5 -8.45 16.52 26.11
CA ALA A 5 -7.73 15.85 25.02
C ALA A 5 -6.22 16.21 25.03
N THR A 6 -5.89 17.49 25.23
CA THR A 6 -4.51 17.97 25.32
C THR A 6 -3.75 17.37 26.50
N ASP A 7 -4.41 17.18 27.64
CA ASP A 7 -3.78 16.56 28.83
C ASP A 7 -3.46 15.09 28.57
N VAL A 8 -4.38 14.36 27.94
CA VAL A 8 -4.18 12.93 27.61
C VAL A 8 -3.10 12.75 26.54
N VAL A 9 -3.06 13.62 25.53
CA VAL A 9 -2.00 13.57 24.51
C VAL A 9 -0.63 13.71 25.15
N LYS A 10 -0.43 14.73 25.99
CA LYS A 10 0.83 14.97 26.70
C LYS A 10 1.20 13.81 27.63
N TYR A 11 0.22 13.26 28.34
CA TYR A 11 0.44 12.12 29.22
C TYR A 11 0.96 10.90 28.45
N TRP A 12 0.26 10.48 27.40
CA TRP A 12 0.64 9.29 26.65
C TRP A 12 1.90 9.49 25.82
N GLN A 13 2.12 10.68 25.27
CA GLN A 13 3.40 11.04 24.66
C GLN A 13 4.54 10.76 25.64
N LYS A 14 4.45 11.25 26.88
CA LYS A 14 5.50 11.05 27.88
C LYS A 14 5.69 9.59 28.25
N VAL A 15 4.60 8.84 28.35
CA VAL A 15 4.63 7.39 28.63
C VAL A 15 5.31 6.64 27.49
N PHE A 16 5.00 6.94 26.23
CA PHE A 16 5.63 6.32 25.06
C PHE A 16 7.13 6.66 24.98
N GLU A 17 7.50 7.93 25.15
CA GLU A 17 8.91 8.37 25.20
C GLU A 17 9.71 7.60 26.27
N THR A 18 9.14 7.47 27.48
CA THR A 18 9.80 6.80 28.60
C THR A 18 10.01 5.30 28.35
N ASN A 19 9.15 4.69 27.55
CA ASN A 19 9.23 3.27 27.15
C ASN A 19 9.95 3.08 25.80
N GLY A 20 10.54 4.14 25.25
CA GLY A 20 11.30 4.13 24.01
C GLY A 20 10.48 3.81 22.76
N VAL A 21 9.16 4.01 22.79
CA VAL A 21 8.27 3.82 21.64
C VAL A 21 8.48 4.98 20.65
N PRO A 22 8.74 4.72 19.36
CA PRO A 22 8.96 5.77 18.36
C PRO A 22 7.67 6.55 18.08
N GLU A 23 7.82 7.77 17.53
CA GLU A 23 6.68 8.62 17.11
C GLU A 23 5.68 8.84 18.25
N ALA A 24 6.20 9.13 19.44
CA ALA A 24 5.43 9.16 20.68
C ALA A 24 4.34 10.24 20.66
N GLN A 25 4.64 11.41 20.11
CA GLN A 25 3.67 12.50 20.01
C GLN A 25 2.57 12.14 19.02
N GLU A 26 2.96 11.74 17.80
CA GLU A 26 2.06 11.39 16.71
C GLU A 26 1.17 10.21 17.10
N SER A 27 1.73 9.16 17.71
CA SER A 27 0.98 8.01 18.22
C SER A 27 -0.13 8.44 19.19
N SER A 28 0.21 9.34 20.12
CA SER A 28 -0.72 9.85 21.12
C SER A 28 -1.81 10.71 20.49
N GLU A 29 -1.42 11.61 19.58
CA GLU A 29 -2.34 12.46 18.82
C GLU A 29 -3.33 11.64 17.98
N TYR A 30 -2.85 10.63 17.25
CA TYR A 30 -3.70 9.76 16.43
C TYR A 30 -4.70 8.95 17.27
N ILE A 31 -4.25 8.33 18.36
CA ILE A 31 -5.13 7.55 19.25
C ILE A 31 -6.23 8.42 19.84
N VAL A 32 -5.89 9.62 20.33
CA VAL A 32 -6.87 10.54 20.92
C VAL A 32 -7.84 11.05 19.86
N SER A 33 -7.34 11.42 18.68
CA SER A 33 -8.16 11.92 17.57
C SER A 33 -9.16 10.87 17.11
N PHE A 34 -8.70 9.63 16.95
CA PHE A 34 -9.55 8.51 16.57
C PHE A 34 -10.71 8.28 17.54
N VAL A 35 -10.43 8.28 18.86
CA VAL A 35 -11.48 8.11 19.88
C VAL A 35 -12.47 9.28 19.91
N LEU A 36 -12.03 10.47 19.49
CA LEU A 36 -12.88 11.65 19.35
C LEU A 36 -13.59 11.74 17.99
N GLY A 37 -13.39 10.78 17.09
CA GLY A 37 -14.01 10.74 15.76
C GLY A 37 -13.43 11.76 14.78
N ALA A 38 -12.18 12.17 14.98
CA ALA A 38 -11.44 13.07 14.10
C ALA A 38 -10.29 12.35 13.40
N LYS A 39 -9.98 12.76 12.16
CA LYS A 39 -8.86 12.19 11.38
C LYS A 39 -7.50 12.59 11.94
N THR A 40 -7.35 13.85 12.32
CA THR A 40 -6.10 14.39 12.88
C THR A 40 -6.40 15.21 14.13
N PHE A 41 -5.39 15.37 14.99
CA PHE A 41 -5.55 16.13 16.21
C PHE A 41 -5.81 17.61 15.92
N GLN A 42 -5.19 18.12 14.86
CA GLN A 42 -5.34 19.49 14.36
C GLN A 42 -6.74 19.74 13.77
N SER A 43 -7.46 18.70 13.34
CA SER A 43 -8.84 18.82 12.84
C SER A 43 -9.89 18.92 13.95
N LEU A 44 -9.50 18.70 15.22
CA LEU A 44 -10.40 18.88 16.36
C LEU A 44 -10.77 20.35 16.52
N ASN A 45 -12.08 20.63 16.61
CA ASN A 45 -12.54 21.98 16.91
C ASN A 45 -12.12 22.40 18.33
N SER A 46 -12.04 23.71 18.57
CA SER A 46 -11.62 24.27 19.86
C SER A 46 -12.48 23.76 21.03
N LYS A 47 -13.77 23.51 20.80
CA LYS A 47 -14.66 22.97 21.83
C LYS A 47 -14.24 21.57 22.26
N SER A 48 -13.93 20.68 21.33
CA SER A 48 -13.50 19.31 21.60
C SER A 48 -12.18 19.25 22.38
N LEU A 49 -11.26 20.19 22.13
CA LEU A 49 -9.97 20.26 22.83
C LEU A 49 -10.11 20.59 24.32
N TYR A 50 -11.08 21.43 24.69
CA TYR A 50 -11.29 21.87 26.08
C TYR A 50 -12.45 21.16 26.79
N THR A 51 -13.25 20.37 26.07
CA THR A 51 -14.31 19.56 26.68
C THR A 51 -13.70 18.40 27.45
N PRO A 52 -14.06 18.20 28.73
CA PRO A 52 -13.60 17.03 29.49
C PRO A 52 -13.95 15.72 28.80
N LEU A 53 -12.98 14.81 28.71
CA LEU A 53 -13.22 13.49 28.16
C LEU A 53 -14.12 12.68 29.09
N THR A 54 -15.09 11.98 28.51
CA THR A 54 -15.91 11.01 29.25
C THR A 54 -15.07 9.83 29.72
N THR A 55 -15.52 9.12 30.75
CA THR A 55 -14.84 7.91 31.25
C THR A 55 -14.67 6.86 30.15
N VAL A 56 -15.69 6.66 29.30
CA VAL A 56 -15.64 5.71 28.18
C VAL A 56 -14.54 6.10 27.16
N GLN A 57 -14.39 7.39 26.86
CA GLN A 57 -13.32 7.86 25.96
C GLN A 57 -11.94 7.65 26.59
N GLN A 58 -11.78 7.96 27.89
CA GLN A 58 -10.51 7.76 28.60
C GLN A 58 -10.12 6.28 28.64
N GLU A 59 -11.05 5.39 28.97
CA GLU A 59 -10.83 3.93 28.98
C GLU A 59 -10.46 3.43 27.58
N ARG A 60 -11.14 3.92 26.53
CA ARG A 60 -10.84 3.53 25.16
C ARG A 60 -9.44 3.98 24.73
N ILE A 61 -9.07 5.23 25.02
CA ILE A 61 -7.72 5.74 24.75
C ILE A 61 -6.68 4.89 25.47
N GLN A 62 -6.90 4.61 26.76
CA GLN A 62 -6.00 3.79 27.56
C GLN A 62 -5.80 2.38 26.97
N GLN A 63 -6.87 1.72 26.54
CA GLN A 63 -6.79 0.40 25.89
C GLN A 63 -5.95 0.42 24.61
N LEU A 64 -6.15 1.44 23.76
CA LEU A 64 -5.39 1.59 22.52
C LEU A 64 -3.91 1.91 22.81
N SER A 65 -3.66 2.80 23.76
CA SER A 65 -2.29 3.14 24.16
C SER A 65 -1.54 1.96 24.78
N TYR A 66 -2.21 1.04 25.48
CA TYR A 66 -1.57 -0.20 25.92
C TYR A 66 -1.13 -1.08 24.76
N LYS A 67 -1.91 -1.19 23.67
CA LYS A 67 -1.45 -1.88 22.47
C LYS A 67 -0.22 -1.18 21.86
N ARG A 68 -0.21 0.15 21.84
CA ARG A 68 0.94 0.91 21.34
C ARG A 68 2.20 0.68 22.20
N LEU A 69 2.05 0.54 23.52
CA LEU A 69 3.16 0.19 24.42
C LEU A 69 3.77 -1.18 24.12
N GLU A 70 2.97 -2.12 23.61
CA GLU A 70 3.45 -3.41 23.09
C GLU A 70 4.19 -3.29 21.74
N ARG A 71 4.57 -2.06 21.34
CA ARG A 71 5.24 -1.74 20.07
C ARG A 71 4.38 -2.02 18.83
N MET A 72 3.06 -2.12 18.97
CA MET A 72 2.18 -2.28 17.81
C MET A 72 2.18 -0.97 17.00
N PRO A 73 2.39 -0.99 15.67
CA PRO A 73 2.21 0.18 14.82
C PRO A 73 0.88 0.89 15.07
N VAL A 74 0.88 2.22 15.09
CA VAL A 74 -0.32 3.01 15.44
C VAL A 74 -1.50 2.73 14.49
N GLN A 75 -1.20 2.42 13.23
CA GLN A 75 -2.13 2.03 12.18
C GLN A 75 -2.90 0.77 12.55
N TYR A 76 -2.24 -0.23 13.14
CA TYR A 76 -2.88 -1.45 13.64
C TYR A 76 -3.60 -1.24 14.98
N VAL A 77 -3.08 -0.34 15.83
CA VAL A 77 -3.74 0.04 17.08
C VAL A 77 -5.12 0.64 16.79
N ILE A 78 -5.17 1.60 15.86
CA ILE A 78 -6.39 2.27 15.42
C ILE A 78 -7.24 1.36 14.52
N GLY A 79 -6.59 0.53 13.72
CA GLY A 79 -7.22 -0.44 12.82
C GLY A 79 -7.65 0.17 11.47
N GLU A 80 -7.21 1.38 11.17
CA GLU A 80 -7.38 2.04 9.88
C GLU A 80 -6.26 3.02 9.60
N TRP A 81 -6.02 3.27 8.31
CA TRP A 81 -5.00 4.20 7.84
C TRP A 81 -5.44 4.89 6.56
N ASP A 82 -5.06 6.16 6.43
CA ASP A 82 -5.31 6.92 5.22
C ASP A 82 -4.23 6.57 4.18
N PHE A 83 -4.68 6.33 2.95
CA PHE A 83 -3.81 6.14 1.78
C PHE A 83 -4.47 6.88 0.62
N GLN A 84 -3.78 7.87 0.05
CA GLN A 84 -4.37 8.80 -0.91
C GLN A 84 -5.64 9.47 -0.32
N ASN A 85 -6.76 9.39 -1.03
CA ASN A 85 -8.06 9.89 -0.59
C ASN A 85 -8.92 8.80 0.09
N LEU A 86 -8.36 7.65 0.41
CA LEU A 86 -9.06 6.50 0.99
C LEU A 86 -8.69 6.33 2.47
N THR A 87 -9.63 5.79 3.24
CA THR A 87 -9.37 5.29 4.60
C THR A 87 -9.55 3.77 4.58
N LEU A 88 -8.44 3.05 4.66
CA LEU A 88 -8.39 1.59 4.56
C LEU A 88 -8.37 0.98 5.95
N LYS A 89 -9.03 -0.17 6.13
CA LYS A 89 -8.82 -1.02 7.30
C LYS A 89 -7.43 -1.62 7.26
N MET A 90 -6.85 -1.70 8.45
CA MET A 90 -5.50 -2.20 8.70
C MET A 90 -5.53 -3.21 9.84
N ARG A 91 -4.81 -4.32 9.66
CA ARG A 91 -4.60 -5.32 10.72
C ARG A 91 -3.34 -6.15 10.44
N PRO A 92 -2.61 -6.58 11.49
CA PRO A 92 -1.54 -7.55 11.35
C PRO A 92 -2.03 -8.85 10.71
N PRO A 93 -1.19 -9.56 9.94
CA PRO A 93 0.18 -9.21 9.59
C PRO A 93 0.30 -8.39 8.28
N VAL A 94 -0.81 -7.89 7.75
CA VAL A 94 -0.87 -7.29 6.39
C VAL A 94 -0.11 -5.97 6.33
N PHE A 95 0.89 -5.91 5.45
CA PHE A 95 1.78 -4.77 5.20
C PHE A 95 1.06 -3.41 5.26
N ILE A 96 1.66 -2.47 5.99
CA ILE A 96 1.15 -1.09 6.08
C ILE A 96 1.67 -0.31 4.86
N PRO A 97 0.78 0.19 3.97
CA PRO A 97 1.19 0.98 2.82
C PRO A 97 2.06 2.17 3.23
N ARG A 98 3.13 2.41 2.48
CA ARG A 98 4.08 3.51 2.75
C ARG A 98 3.73 4.74 1.93
N PRO A 99 4.12 5.96 2.37
CA PRO A 99 3.90 7.19 1.60
C PRO A 99 4.46 7.12 0.18
N GLU A 100 5.61 6.48 -0.01
CA GLU A 100 6.26 6.29 -1.31
C GLU A 100 5.36 5.53 -2.30
N THR A 101 4.55 4.59 -1.81
CA THR A 101 3.58 3.84 -2.62
C THR A 101 2.45 4.72 -3.15
N GLU A 102 2.16 5.87 -2.49
CA GLU A 102 1.20 6.84 -3.04
C GLU A 102 1.73 7.49 -4.32
N ASP A 103 3.04 7.75 -4.41
CA ASP A 103 3.65 8.34 -5.61
C ASP A 103 3.55 7.39 -6.80
N LEU A 104 3.70 6.08 -6.58
CA LEU A 104 3.49 5.05 -7.61
C LEU A 104 2.09 5.13 -8.22
N VAL A 105 1.05 5.27 -7.39
CA VAL A 105 -0.34 5.41 -7.85
C VAL A 105 -0.50 6.69 -8.69
N SER A 106 0.06 7.81 -8.23
CA SER A 106 -0.02 9.09 -8.94
C SER A 106 0.67 9.02 -10.31
N LEU A 107 1.85 8.38 -10.36
CA LEU A 107 2.62 8.18 -11.58
C LEU A 107 1.85 7.37 -12.62
N ILE A 108 1.20 6.28 -12.20
CA ILE A 108 0.40 5.42 -13.08
C ILE A 108 -0.75 6.23 -13.68
N VAL A 109 -1.47 6.99 -12.84
CA VAL A 109 -2.61 7.80 -13.30
C VAL A 109 -2.18 8.85 -14.32
N ASP A 110 -1.05 9.53 -14.09
CA ASP A 110 -0.52 10.51 -15.05
C ASP A 110 -0.09 9.86 -16.37
N GLU A 111 0.48 8.65 -16.32
CA GLU A 111 0.86 7.92 -17.52
C GLU A 111 -0.36 7.49 -18.33
N GLU A 112 -1.40 6.98 -17.67
CA GLU A 112 -2.66 6.59 -18.32
C GLU A 112 -3.41 7.79 -18.90
N ALA A 113 -3.40 8.95 -18.23
CA ALA A 113 -3.97 10.19 -18.75
C ALA A 113 -3.27 10.63 -20.06
N ARG A 114 -1.93 10.60 -20.09
CA ARG A 114 -1.14 10.94 -21.29
C ARG A 114 -1.36 9.99 -22.47
N LYS A 115 -1.66 8.70 -22.21
CA LYS A 115 -2.03 7.74 -23.26
C LYS A 115 -3.37 8.11 -23.90
N CYS A 116 -4.33 8.58 -23.10
CA CYS A 116 -5.63 9.01 -23.60
C CYS A 116 -5.54 10.27 -24.49
N GLU A 117 -4.73 11.25 -24.09
CA GLU A 117 -4.52 12.49 -24.87
C GLU A 117 -3.92 12.21 -26.26
N LYS A 118 -2.86 11.39 -26.34
CA LYS A 118 -2.23 11.04 -27.62
C LYS A 118 -3.16 10.33 -28.61
N ASN A 119 -4.15 9.59 -28.11
CA ASN A 119 -5.12 8.90 -28.94
C ASN A 119 -6.25 9.82 -29.42
N SER A 120 -6.40 11.00 -28.82
CA SER A 120 -7.43 11.99 -29.20
C SER A 120 -7.06 12.84 -30.42
N ASP A 121 -5.78 12.85 -30.83
CA ASP A 121 -5.29 13.50 -32.05
C ASP A 121 -5.59 12.70 -33.34
N LEU A 122 -6.13 11.47 -33.22
CA LEU A 122 -6.62 10.69 -34.35
C LEU A 122 -8.02 11.18 -34.73
N CYS A 123 -8.28 11.39 -36.03
CA CYS A 123 -9.50 12.03 -36.58
C CYS A 123 -10.85 11.31 -36.30
N PHE A 124 -10.87 10.28 -35.45
CA PHE A 124 -12.08 9.60 -35.00
C PHE A 124 -12.02 9.46 -33.49
N PRO A 125 -13.11 9.72 -32.75
CA PRO A 125 -13.18 9.44 -31.33
C PRO A 125 -13.12 7.92 -31.13
N VAL A 126 -11.92 7.37 -31.01
CA VAL A 126 -11.73 6.01 -30.57
C VAL A 126 -11.96 6.02 -29.07
N SER A 127 -13.04 5.38 -28.62
CA SER A 127 -13.23 5.12 -27.19
C SER A 127 -12.01 4.35 -26.71
N VAL A 128 -11.11 5.01 -25.96
CA VAL A 128 -9.96 4.33 -25.37
C VAL A 128 -10.54 3.30 -24.39
N PRO A 129 -10.32 1.99 -24.58
CA PRO A 129 -10.80 0.99 -23.65
C PRO A 129 -10.13 1.23 -22.30
N HIS A 130 -10.92 1.23 -21.24
CA HIS A 130 -10.42 1.46 -19.89
C HIS A 130 -9.50 0.32 -19.44
N PRO A 131 -8.45 0.61 -18.66
CA PRO A 131 -7.41 -0.36 -18.41
C PRO A 131 -7.92 -1.50 -17.53
N VAL A 132 -7.58 -2.72 -17.92
CA VAL A 132 -7.59 -3.89 -17.04
C VAL A 132 -6.22 -3.94 -16.37
N ILE A 133 -6.23 -3.91 -15.05
CA ILE A 133 -5.05 -3.75 -14.21
C ILE A 133 -4.81 -5.06 -13.46
N MET A 134 -3.56 -5.48 -13.35
CA MET A 134 -3.19 -6.56 -12.44
C MET A 134 -2.30 -6.02 -11.32
N GLU A 135 -2.73 -6.18 -10.08
CA GLU A 135 -1.88 -5.95 -8.91
C GLU A 135 -1.37 -7.28 -8.36
N ILE A 136 -0.05 -7.42 -8.22
CA ILE A 136 0.60 -8.59 -7.60
C ILE A 136 1.09 -8.18 -6.21
N GLY A 137 0.62 -8.88 -5.17
CA GLY A 137 0.88 -8.56 -3.77
C GLY A 137 -0.01 -7.42 -3.28
N CYS A 138 -1.34 -7.59 -3.35
CA CYS A 138 -2.27 -6.49 -3.11
C CYS A 138 -2.38 -6.04 -1.64
N GLY A 139 -1.96 -6.85 -0.67
CA GLY A 139 -1.91 -6.46 0.74
C GLY A 139 -3.26 -5.99 1.27
N SER A 140 -3.35 -4.70 1.63
CA SER A 140 -4.60 -4.07 2.09
C SER A 140 -5.54 -3.61 0.96
N GLY A 141 -5.11 -3.75 -0.29
CA GLY A 141 -5.76 -3.23 -1.50
C GLY A 141 -5.41 -1.78 -1.81
N ALA A 142 -4.38 -1.21 -1.18
CA ALA A 142 -4.09 0.22 -1.25
C ALA A 142 -3.92 0.75 -2.68
N ILE A 143 -3.11 0.08 -3.50
CA ILE A 143 -2.88 0.49 -4.89
C ILE A 143 -4.14 0.21 -5.73
N ALA A 144 -4.64 -1.03 -5.75
CA ALA A 144 -5.83 -1.42 -6.51
C ALA A 144 -7.02 -0.48 -6.30
N LEU A 145 -7.39 -0.27 -5.03
CA LEU A 145 -8.59 0.50 -4.68
C LEU A 145 -8.39 1.98 -5.01
N SER A 146 -7.18 2.52 -4.83
CA SER A 146 -6.85 3.89 -5.23
C SER A 146 -6.92 4.07 -6.75
N LEU A 147 -6.38 3.12 -7.52
CA LEU A 147 -6.46 3.12 -8.98
C LEU A 147 -7.91 3.02 -9.46
N LEU A 148 -8.75 2.19 -8.84
CA LEU A 148 -10.18 2.12 -9.17
C LEU A 148 -10.90 3.44 -8.92
N CYS A 149 -10.53 4.19 -7.88
CA CYS A 149 -11.10 5.52 -7.63
C CYS A 149 -10.62 6.57 -8.63
N LYS A 150 -9.33 6.56 -8.98
CA LYS A 150 -8.73 7.56 -9.90
C LYS A 150 -9.00 7.23 -11.38
N LEU A 151 -9.29 5.97 -11.71
CA LEU A 151 -9.64 5.47 -13.04
C LEU A 151 -11.04 4.83 -12.97
N PRO A 152 -12.15 5.61 -13.05
CA PRO A 152 -13.49 5.15 -12.67
C PRO A 152 -14.08 3.97 -13.46
N GLN A 153 -13.45 3.62 -14.56
CA GLN A 153 -13.91 2.59 -15.49
C GLN A 153 -12.91 1.43 -15.64
N SER A 154 -11.79 1.49 -14.91
CA SER A 154 -10.84 0.38 -14.87
C SER A 154 -11.44 -0.82 -14.13
N LEU A 155 -10.88 -1.98 -14.44
CA LEU A 155 -11.08 -3.23 -13.71
C LEU A 155 -9.74 -3.66 -13.14
N VAL A 156 -9.75 -4.22 -11.93
CA VAL A 156 -8.54 -4.72 -11.28
C VAL A 156 -8.65 -6.23 -11.02
N ILE A 157 -7.58 -6.95 -11.31
CA ILE A 157 -7.32 -8.30 -10.81
C ILE A 157 -6.23 -8.15 -9.75
N ALA A 158 -6.61 -8.29 -8.49
CA ALA A 158 -5.69 -8.19 -7.36
C ALA A 158 -5.34 -9.60 -6.88
N VAL A 159 -4.05 -9.91 -6.80
CA VAL A 159 -3.58 -11.22 -6.35
C VAL A 159 -2.65 -11.09 -5.16
N ASP A 160 -2.79 -12.01 -4.22
CA ASP A 160 -1.89 -12.10 -3.07
C ASP A 160 -1.72 -13.57 -2.66
N LYS A 161 -0.54 -13.92 -2.15
CA LYS A 161 -0.24 -15.26 -1.64
C LYS A 161 -0.78 -15.45 -0.22
N GLU A 162 -1.01 -14.35 0.52
CA GLU A 162 -1.48 -14.39 1.90
C GLU A 162 -3.01 -14.26 1.96
N GLU A 163 -3.67 -15.25 2.56
CA GLU A 163 -5.13 -15.24 2.72
C GLU A 163 -5.60 -14.03 3.55
N ALA A 164 -4.82 -13.63 4.56
CA ALA A 164 -5.10 -12.45 5.38
C ALA A 164 -5.12 -11.14 4.56
N ALA A 165 -4.25 -11.01 3.56
CA ALA A 165 -4.21 -9.87 2.64
C ALA A 165 -5.41 -9.89 1.68
N VAL A 166 -5.72 -11.06 1.10
CA VAL A 166 -6.91 -11.26 0.27
C VAL A 166 -8.19 -10.86 1.00
N ASP A 167 -8.35 -11.29 2.26
CA ASP A 167 -9.51 -10.97 3.07
C ASP A 167 -9.59 -9.49 3.44
N LEU A 168 -8.46 -8.86 3.77
CA LEU A 168 -8.42 -7.42 4.05
C LEU A 168 -8.73 -6.58 2.80
N THR A 169 -8.16 -6.93 1.66
CA THR A 169 -8.46 -6.31 0.36
C THR A 169 -9.96 -6.41 0.05
N ARG A 170 -10.58 -7.59 0.29
CA ARG A 170 -12.03 -7.78 0.07
C ARG A 170 -12.87 -6.93 1.01
N GLU A 171 -12.51 -6.86 2.29
CA GLU A 171 -13.20 -6.01 3.25
C GLU A 171 -13.12 -4.52 2.85
N ASN A 172 -11.94 -4.05 2.46
CA ASN A 172 -11.75 -2.67 2.01
C ASN A 172 -12.51 -2.37 0.72
N ALA A 173 -12.49 -3.29 -0.26
CA ALA A 173 -13.28 -3.17 -1.48
C ALA A 173 -14.78 -3.00 -1.18
N HIS A 174 -15.33 -3.81 -0.28
CA HIS A 174 -16.74 -3.70 0.13
C HIS A 174 -17.04 -2.37 0.85
N ARG A 175 -16.18 -1.96 1.79
CA ARG A 175 -16.34 -0.70 2.55
C ARG A 175 -16.35 0.52 1.62
N LEU A 176 -15.55 0.47 0.56
CA LEU A 176 -15.44 1.53 -0.45
C LEU A 176 -16.41 1.37 -1.61
N GLN A 177 -17.26 0.33 -1.62
CA GLN A 177 -18.23 0.02 -2.67
C GLN A 177 -17.59 -0.21 -4.05
N LEU A 178 -16.41 -0.83 -4.07
CA LEU A 178 -15.61 -1.12 -5.26
C LEU A 178 -15.60 -2.59 -5.67
N GLN A 179 -16.30 -3.47 -4.94
CA GLN A 179 -16.25 -4.92 -5.12
C GLN A 179 -16.65 -5.40 -6.53
N GLU A 180 -17.47 -4.64 -7.26
CA GLU A 180 -17.92 -5.00 -8.62
C GLU A 180 -16.85 -4.78 -9.69
N ARG A 181 -15.77 -4.05 -9.36
CA ARG A 181 -14.68 -3.71 -10.31
C ARG A 181 -13.34 -4.34 -9.95
N ILE A 182 -13.32 -5.21 -8.94
CA ILE A 182 -12.11 -5.90 -8.48
C ILE A 182 -12.34 -7.39 -8.33
N HIS A 183 -11.46 -8.18 -8.93
CA HIS A 183 -11.38 -9.62 -8.74
C HIS A 183 -10.17 -9.94 -7.87
N ILE A 184 -10.42 -10.49 -6.68
CA ILE A 184 -9.38 -10.73 -5.68
C ILE A 184 -9.11 -12.23 -5.61
N LEU A 185 -7.88 -12.64 -5.89
CA LEU A 185 -7.48 -14.04 -5.98
C LEU A 185 -6.40 -14.36 -4.94
N HIS A 186 -6.62 -15.43 -4.19
CA HIS A 186 -5.56 -16.05 -3.41
C HIS A 186 -4.68 -16.89 -4.34
N HIS A 187 -3.50 -16.36 -4.65
CA HIS A 187 -2.62 -16.93 -5.66
C HIS A 187 -1.16 -16.53 -5.44
N ASP A 188 -0.29 -17.53 -5.32
CA ASP A 188 1.16 -17.32 -5.26
C ASP A 188 1.79 -17.40 -6.65
N VAL A 189 2.25 -16.25 -7.16
CA VAL A 189 2.86 -16.11 -8.48
C VAL A 189 4.22 -16.82 -8.62
N SER A 190 4.88 -17.20 -7.52
CA SER A 190 6.18 -17.87 -7.55
C SER A 190 6.09 -19.35 -7.91
N TYR A 191 4.96 -20.01 -7.64
CA TYR A 191 4.80 -21.46 -7.85
C TYR A 191 3.61 -21.84 -8.72
N SER A 192 2.72 -20.89 -9.00
CA SER A 192 1.45 -21.17 -9.66
C SER A 192 1.50 -20.93 -11.16
N SER A 193 0.65 -21.65 -11.90
CA SER A 193 0.56 -21.50 -13.34
C SER A 193 -0.13 -20.18 -13.71
N VAL A 194 0.51 -19.41 -14.60
CA VAL A 194 -0.04 -18.23 -15.30
C VAL A 194 -1.45 -18.46 -15.86
N LYS A 195 -1.80 -19.71 -16.20
CA LYS A 195 -3.11 -20.06 -16.73
C LYS A 195 -4.28 -19.57 -15.88
N GLN A 196 -4.14 -19.55 -14.55
CA GLN A 196 -5.21 -19.07 -13.67
C GLN A 196 -5.42 -17.55 -13.80
N LEU A 197 -4.33 -16.81 -13.98
CA LEU A 197 -4.35 -15.36 -14.18
C LEU A 197 -4.94 -15.00 -15.56
N LEU A 198 -4.64 -15.81 -16.59
CA LEU A 198 -5.15 -15.63 -17.95
C LEU A 198 -6.65 -15.90 -18.13
N LEU A 199 -7.32 -16.52 -17.16
CA LEU A 199 -8.79 -16.67 -17.20
C LEU A 199 -9.51 -15.32 -17.24
N TRP A 200 -8.83 -14.26 -16.79
CA TRP A 200 -9.33 -12.90 -16.77
C TRP A 200 -8.89 -12.08 -18.01
N GLY A 201 -8.19 -12.73 -18.96
CA GLY A 201 -7.65 -12.11 -20.16
C GLY A 201 -6.32 -11.40 -19.95
N HIS A 202 -5.81 -10.79 -21.02
CA HIS A 202 -4.61 -9.97 -20.98
C HIS A 202 -4.91 -8.58 -20.38
N VAL A 203 -3.96 -8.09 -19.59
CA VAL A 203 -4.07 -6.81 -18.86
C VAL A 203 -3.27 -5.71 -19.55
N ASP A 204 -3.70 -4.46 -19.37
CA ASP A 204 -3.05 -3.28 -19.94
C ASP A 204 -1.77 -2.92 -19.16
N PHE A 205 -1.77 -3.11 -17.84
CA PHE A 205 -0.55 -3.02 -17.05
C PHE A 205 -0.58 -3.90 -15.79
N ILE A 206 0.62 -4.25 -15.33
CA ILE A 206 0.88 -4.87 -14.05
C ILE A 206 1.45 -3.80 -13.11
N VAL A 207 0.98 -3.78 -11.87
CA VAL A 207 1.54 -2.97 -10.79
C VAL A 207 1.89 -3.86 -9.60
N SER A 208 2.97 -3.54 -8.90
CA SER A 208 3.31 -4.24 -7.66
C SER A 208 4.19 -3.35 -6.77
N ASN A 209 3.92 -3.42 -5.46
CA ASN A 209 4.92 -3.15 -4.43
C ASN A 209 5.35 -4.52 -3.86
N PRO A 210 6.30 -5.22 -4.52
CA PRO A 210 6.68 -6.57 -4.12
C PRO A 210 7.61 -6.53 -2.90
N PRO A 211 7.83 -7.67 -2.22
CA PRO A 211 8.96 -7.81 -1.31
C PRO A 211 10.27 -7.52 -2.05
N TYR A 212 10.94 -6.44 -1.67
CA TYR A 212 12.14 -5.94 -2.35
C TYR A 212 13.33 -5.67 -1.40
N ILE A 213 13.15 -5.86 -0.09
CA ILE A 213 14.23 -5.62 0.87
C ILE A 213 15.30 -6.70 0.67
N PHE A 214 16.57 -6.28 0.66
CA PHE A 214 17.69 -7.19 0.60
C PHE A 214 17.74 -8.00 1.90
N HIS A 215 17.97 -9.31 1.78
CA HIS A 215 17.98 -10.19 2.95
C HIS A 215 18.97 -9.73 4.04
N GLU A 216 20.12 -9.18 3.64
CA GLU A 216 21.11 -8.61 4.58
C GLU A 216 20.59 -7.41 5.37
N ASP A 217 19.67 -6.63 4.80
CA ASP A 217 19.12 -5.42 5.41
C ASP A 217 17.94 -5.73 6.35
N MET A 218 17.34 -6.93 6.27
CA MET A 218 16.19 -7.35 7.09
C MET A 218 16.47 -7.24 8.60
N ALA A 219 17.71 -7.49 9.02
CA ALA A 219 18.11 -7.39 10.43
C ALA A 219 18.11 -5.95 10.98
N SER A 220 18.09 -4.95 10.11
CA SER A 220 18.08 -3.53 10.47
C SER A 220 16.67 -2.92 10.61
N LEU A 221 15.63 -3.71 10.29
CA LEU A 221 14.24 -3.25 10.36
C LEU A 221 13.82 -2.92 11.79
N ASP A 222 12.91 -1.96 11.90
CA ASP A 222 12.35 -1.55 13.19
C ASP A 222 11.65 -2.70 13.90
N THR A 223 11.67 -2.67 15.23
CA THR A 223 11.09 -3.72 16.08
C THR A 223 9.58 -3.87 15.83
N GLU A 224 8.91 -2.76 15.57
CA GLU A 224 7.51 -2.67 15.18
C GLU A 224 7.22 -3.52 13.93
N ILE A 225 8.06 -3.40 12.91
CA ILE A 225 7.94 -4.13 11.63
C ILE A 225 8.17 -5.62 11.88
N LEU A 226 9.30 -5.96 12.52
CA LEU A 226 9.69 -7.35 12.78
C LEU A 226 8.68 -8.16 13.61
N ARG A 227 7.86 -7.48 14.43
CA ARG A 227 6.90 -8.13 15.32
C ARG A 227 5.48 -8.21 14.76
N TYR A 228 5.09 -7.31 13.86
CA TYR A 228 3.69 -7.13 13.48
C TYR A 228 3.41 -7.15 11.98
N GLU A 229 4.42 -7.06 11.13
CA GLU A 229 4.27 -7.23 9.68
C GLU A 229 4.76 -8.61 9.25
N ASP A 230 4.22 -9.12 8.15
CA ASP A 230 4.71 -10.34 7.54
C ASP A 230 6.09 -10.11 6.93
N LEU A 231 7.11 -10.82 7.42
CA LEU A 231 8.48 -10.72 6.90
C LEU A 231 8.57 -11.23 5.46
N ASP A 232 7.72 -12.18 5.07
CA ASP A 232 7.65 -12.69 3.71
C ASP A 232 7.01 -11.68 2.74
N ALA A 233 6.39 -10.62 3.24
CA ALA A 233 5.93 -9.46 2.47
C ALA A 233 7.05 -8.39 2.29
N LEU A 234 8.21 -8.57 2.94
CA LEU A 234 9.31 -7.61 2.93
C LEU A 234 10.57 -8.18 2.26
N ASP A 235 10.94 -9.43 2.57
CA ASP A 235 12.18 -10.07 2.13
C ASP A 235 12.13 -10.44 0.63
N GLY A 236 12.85 -9.66 -0.17
CA GLY A 236 13.04 -9.89 -1.61
C GLY A 236 14.17 -10.87 -1.95
N GLY A 237 14.80 -11.50 -0.95
CA GLY A 237 15.95 -12.39 -1.08
C GLY A 237 17.31 -11.69 -1.07
N ASP A 238 18.37 -12.44 -1.36
CA ASP A 238 19.76 -11.99 -1.25
C ASP A 238 20.02 -10.62 -1.91
N ASP A 239 19.40 -10.38 -3.07
CA ASP A 239 19.53 -9.14 -3.83
C ASP A 239 18.24 -8.32 -3.91
N GLY A 240 17.21 -8.68 -3.13
CA GLY A 240 15.90 -8.03 -3.13
C GLY A 240 15.09 -8.23 -4.41
N MET A 241 15.57 -8.98 -5.41
CA MET A 241 14.92 -9.08 -6.72
C MET A 241 14.13 -10.36 -6.96
N ARG A 242 13.97 -11.25 -5.97
CA ARG A 242 13.32 -12.57 -6.15
C ARG A 242 11.93 -12.45 -6.78
N VAL A 243 11.07 -11.62 -6.17
CA VAL A 243 9.69 -11.43 -6.64
C VAL A 243 9.66 -10.52 -7.87
N ILE A 244 10.50 -9.48 -7.92
CA ILE A 244 10.66 -8.60 -9.10
C ILE A 244 10.95 -9.42 -10.38
N LYS A 245 11.95 -10.32 -10.33
CA LYS A 245 12.32 -11.18 -11.46
C LYS A 245 11.16 -12.10 -11.86
N THR A 246 10.41 -12.60 -10.87
CA THR A 246 9.21 -13.43 -11.12
C THR A 246 8.17 -12.62 -11.89
N ILE A 247 7.82 -11.41 -11.43
CA ILE A 247 6.85 -10.54 -12.09
C ILE A 247 7.28 -10.23 -13.53
N LEU A 248 8.53 -9.83 -13.74
CA LEU A 248 9.06 -9.50 -15.06
C LEU A 248 9.07 -10.72 -16.00
N ALA A 249 9.31 -11.93 -15.48
CA ALA A 249 9.25 -13.15 -16.28
C ALA A 249 7.82 -13.52 -16.70
N LEU A 250 6.81 -13.21 -15.88
CA LEU A 250 5.40 -13.48 -16.18
C LEU A 250 4.79 -12.41 -17.10
N ALA A 251 5.26 -11.17 -17.01
CA ALA A 251 4.68 -10.02 -17.68
C ALA A 251 4.41 -10.22 -19.19
N PRO A 252 5.31 -10.78 -20.02
CA PRO A 252 5.07 -10.94 -21.46
C PRO A 252 3.90 -11.87 -21.77
N SER A 253 3.57 -12.80 -20.87
CA SER A 253 2.43 -13.70 -21.02
C SER A 253 1.12 -13.10 -20.56
N LEU A 254 1.16 -12.10 -19.67
CA LEU A 254 -0.02 -11.49 -19.03
C LEU A 254 -0.44 -10.17 -19.68
N LEU A 255 0.53 -9.41 -20.20
CA LEU A 255 0.30 -8.10 -20.79
C LEU A 255 -0.31 -8.20 -22.19
N ARG A 256 -1.09 -7.18 -22.55
CA ARG A 256 -1.43 -6.87 -23.94
C ARG A 256 -0.21 -6.31 -24.67
N ASP A 257 -0.31 -6.22 -26.00
CA ASP A 257 0.68 -5.50 -26.81
C ASP A 257 0.84 -4.07 -26.30
N SER A 258 2.08 -3.63 -26.12
CA SER A 258 2.43 -2.32 -25.52
C SER A 258 1.97 -2.12 -24.06
N GLY A 259 1.67 -3.19 -23.34
CA GLY A 259 1.38 -3.14 -21.90
C GLY A 259 2.60 -2.71 -21.06
N SER A 260 2.35 -2.27 -19.83
CA SER A 260 3.38 -1.71 -18.94
C SER A 260 3.51 -2.48 -17.63
N VAL A 261 4.69 -2.42 -17.01
CA VAL A 261 4.92 -2.94 -15.65
C VAL A 261 5.40 -1.77 -14.79
N PHE A 262 4.74 -1.55 -13.67
CA PHE A 262 5.08 -0.55 -12.66
C PHE A 262 5.49 -1.25 -11.37
N LEU A 263 6.67 -0.96 -10.86
CA LEU A 263 7.23 -1.59 -9.67
C LEU A 263 7.75 -0.52 -8.71
N GLU A 264 7.38 -0.63 -7.43
CA GLU A 264 8.16 -0.05 -6.34
C GLU A 264 9.40 -0.92 -6.09
N VAL A 265 10.57 -0.29 -5.93
CA VAL A 265 11.86 -1.00 -5.83
C VAL A 265 12.84 -0.26 -4.92
N ASP A 266 13.87 -0.97 -4.46
CA ASP A 266 14.99 -0.35 -3.75
C ASP A 266 15.83 0.51 -4.71
N PRO A 267 16.44 1.62 -4.26
CA PRO A 267 17.29 2.48 -5.10
C PRO A 267 18.46 1.78 -5.80
N ARG A 268 18.90 0.61 -5.32
CA ARG A 268 19.93 -0.23 -5.97
C ARG A 268 19.41 -1.00 -7.17
N HIS A 269 18.11 -1.30 -7.23
CA HIS A 269 17.50 -2.19 -8.22
C HIS A 269 17.45 -1.68 -9.66
N PRO A 270 17.28 -0.38 -9.98
CA PRO A 270 17.12 0.04 -11.36
C PRO A 270 18.22 -0.44 -12.31
N ASN A 271 19.49 -0.35 -11.89
CA ASN A 271 20.61 -0.86 -12.69
C ASN A 271 20.62 -2.39 -12.79
N MET A 272 20.19 -3.08 -11.73
CA MET A 272 20.12 -4.54 -11.70
C MET A 272 18.99 -5.07 -12.59
N ILE A 273 17.84 -4.41 -12.59
CA ILE A 273 16.69 -4.67 -13.47
C ILE A 273 17.12 -4.49 -14.92
N GLU A 274 17.77 -3.37 -15.26
CA GLU A 274 18.24 -3.11 -16.63
C GLU A 274 19.19 -4.21 -17.12
N LYS A 275 20.20 -4.58 -16.32
CA LYS A 275 21.13 -5.67 -16.63
C LYS A 275 20.41 -7.02 -16.78
N TRP A 276 19.46 -7.30 -15.90
CA TRP A 276 18.70 -8.55 -15.95
C TRP A 276 17.82 -8.62 -17.21
N LEU A 277 17.17 -7.52 -17.60
CA LEU A 277 16.39 -7.44 -18.84
C LEU A 277 17.28 -7.62 -20.08
N GLN A 278 18.48 -7.02 -20.10
CA GLN A 278 19.45 -7.20 -21.19
C GLN A 278 19.91 -8.66 -21.34
N ALA A 279 19.99 -9.40 -20.22
CA ALA A 279 20.31 -10.82 -20.23
C ALA A 279 19.11 -11.71 -20.67
N HIS A 280 17.89 -11.17 -20.74
CA HIS A 280 16.67 -11.89 -21.11
C HIS A 280 15.90 -11.17 -22.24
N PRO A 281 16.50 -11.01 -23.42
CA PRO A 281 15.89 -10.26 -24.53
C PRO A 281 14.59 -10.90 -25.04
N ASN A 282 14.37 -12.19 -24.78
CA ASN A 282 13.16 -12.92 -25.12
C ASN A 282 11.91 -12.44 -24.36
N LEU A 283 12.07 -11.67 -23.27
CA LEU A 283 10.94 -11.07 -22.55
C LEU A 283 10.34 -9.88 -23.30
N LEU A 284 11.07 -9.28 -24.25
CA LEU A 284 10.62 -8.09 -25.01
C LEU A 284 10.22 -6.89 -24.12
N LEU A 285 10.71 -6.88 -22.88
CA LEU A 285 10.54 -5.77 -21.94
C LEU A 285 11.75 -4.84 -22.02
N VAL A 286 11.49 -3.53 -21.92
CA VAL A 286 12.52 -2.49 -21.89
C VAL A 286 12.25 -1.58 -20.70
N LEU A 287 13.29 -1.29 -19.91
CA LEU A 287 13.19 -0.30 -18.85
C LEU A 287 12.99 1.09 -19.47
N ARG A 288 11.78 1.64 -19.29
CA ARG A 288 11.39 2.91 -19.91
C ARG A 288 11.84 4.12 -19.11
N ALA A 289 11.65 4.09 -17.79
CA ALA A 289 11.91 5.20 -16.90
C ALA A 289 12.15 4.69 -15.48
N VAL A 290 12.86 5.51 -14.70
CA VAL A 290 13.07 5.35 -13.26
C VAL A 290 12.66 6.67 -12.63
N HIS A 291 11.74 6.60 -11.68
CA HIS A 291 11.22 7.78 -11.00
C HIS A 291 11.67 7.72 -9.55
N LYS A 292 12.17 8.86 -9.08
CA LYS A 292 12.58 9.01 -7.69
C LYS A 292 11.40 9.40 -6.85
N ASP A 293 11.39 8.94 -5.60
CA ASP A 293 10.40 9.37 -4.61
C ASP A 293 10.59 10.83 -4.20
N PHE A 294 9.70 11.35 -3.35
CA PHE A 294 9.82 12.70 -2.80
C PHE A 294 11.08 12.92 -1.94
N CYS A 295 11.72 11.86 -1.45
CA CYS A 295 13.01 11.89 -0.75
C CYS A 295 14.22 11.90 -1.71
N GLY A 296 13.99 11.81 -3.03
CA GLY A 296 15.02 11.81 -4.06
C GLY A 296 15.77 10.46 -4.20
N LYS A 297 15.21 9.40 -3.61
CA LYS A 297 15.72 8.03 -3.72
C LYS A 297 15.22 7.36 -4.98
#